data_AF-A0A5R9J576-F1
#
_entry.id   AF-A0A5R9J576-F1
#
_cell.length_a   1.000
_cell.length_b   1.000
_cell.length_c   1.000
_cell.angle_alpha   90.00
_cell.angle_beta   90.00
_cell.angle_gamma   90.00
#
_symmetry.space_group_name_H-M   'P 1'
#
loop_
_entity.id
_entity.type
_entity.pdbx_description
1 polymer ?
#
loop_
_entity_poly.entity_id
_entity_poly.type
_entity_poly.pdbx_seq_one_letter_code
_entity_poly.pdbx_strand_id
1 'polypeptide(L)'
;MAGVTVSGGSGETITLPFASGQNALLAQGLADALTKSINSGALSAVTYTGASLPPVTPGVQEEVVIKASGPLSLPSEAVALVDVAANSVVFGGGALNETVLAGSGALTFFTEGGSGTIVTGDGNNRIIESGSGPWNIATGAGNDFISVAGGLNTVSAGTGDNTILLNGGDNLINSTGNDTISANSGSDTIAASGGSPVRVSATGADLTFIGGAGAATVLGGAGSDTVFAVAGGYFQGGTAGNNLIVGGSGPTTILGGGSGDVLDATGSGGTSLYAAGGNETLDGSLSSGNDLLQAGGGSDQVTGGYGTDTLIGGSGTVTMQGGLGKDVFQFIKGDASNALIVDFSGAKGDSLNLKGFGSSEVSYALQHVQYSATGAVVTLSDNTKITLTNVTDLTKSNFS
;
A
#
# COMPACT_ATOMS: atom_id res chain seq x y z
N MET A 1 26.13 -18.74 -0.92
CA MET A 1 24.89 -19.10 -0.22
C MET A 1 25.22 -19.30 1.24
N ALA A 2 24.48 -18.65 2.13
CA ALA A 2 24.54 -18.99 3.54
C ALA A 2 23.79 -20.31 3.71
N GLY A 3 24.45 -21.32 4.29
CA GLY A 3 23.78 -22.56 4.69
C GLY A 3 23.32 -22.40 6.13
N VAL A 4 22.02 -22.56 6.37
CA VAL A 4 21.49 -22.60 7.74
C VAL A 4 21.53 -24.03 8.22
N THR A 5 22.07 -24.26 9.42
CA THR A 5 22.34 -25.61 9.91
C THR A 5 21.61 -25.91 11.21
N VAL A 6 20.89 -27.03 11.26
CA VAL A 6 20.20 -27.56 12.44
C VAL A 6 20.80 -28.93 12.80
N SER A 7 20.95 -29.23 14.09
CA SER A 7 21.21 -30.61 14.54
C SER A 7 19.92 -31.42 14.47
N GLY A 8 19.85 -32.40 13.57
CA GLY A 8 18.71 -33.31 13.46
C GLY A 8 18.76 -34.45 14.49
N GLY A 9 17.79 -35.37 14.39
CA GLY A 9 17.73 -36.56 15.23
C GLY A 9 18.96 -37.46 15.07
N SER A 10 19.42 -38.06 16.17
CA SER A 10 20.57 -38.99 16.22
C SER A 10 21.94 -38.38 15.86
N GLY A 11 22.11 -37.06 15.99
CA GLY A 11 23.40 -36.37 15.75
C GLY A 11 23.68 -36.04 14.28
N GLU A 12 22.68 -36.14 13.41
CA GLU A 12 22.78 -35.66 12.03
C GLU A 12 22.88 -34.14 11.98
N THR A 13 23.60 -33.61 10.99
CA THR A 13 23.65 -32.18 10.68
C THR A 13 22.86 -31.93 9.40
N ILE A 14 21.84 -31.08 9.46
CA ILE A 14 20.98 -30.75 8.32
C ILE A 14 21.28 -29.32 7.89
N THR A 15 21.62 -29.11 6.62
CA THR A 15 21.91 -27.78 6.07
C THR A 15 20.87 -27.41 5.01
N LEU A 16 20.22 -26.27 5.21
CA LEU A 16 19.25 -25.68 4.30
C LEU A 16 19.88 -24.51 3.52
N PRO A 17 19.71 -24.46 2.19
CA PRO A 17 20.21 -23.34 1.39
C PRO A 17 19.30 -22.11 1.56
N PHE A 18 19.90 -20.98 1.93
CA PHE A 18 19.25 -19.67 1.92
C PHE A 18 20.08 -18.69 1.08
N ALA A 19 19.48 -18.12 0.05
CA ALA A 19 20.14 -17.12 -0.78
C ALA A 19 20.00 -15.70 -0.21
N SER A 20 18.88 -15.37 0.45
CA SER A 20 18.64 -14.04 1.02
C SER A 20 19.34 -13.87 2.38
N GLY A 21 20.02 -12.73 2.57
CA GLY A 21 20.78 -12.45 3.80
C GLY A 21 19.91 -12.26 5.04
N GLN A 22 18.69 -11.70 4.90
CA GLN A 22 17.78 -11.48 6.03
C GLN A 22 17.09 -12.76 6.49
N ASN A 23 16.54 -13.58 5.58
CA ASN A 23 15.90 -14.84 5.98
C ASN A 23 16.95 -15.83 6.51
N ALA A 24 18.16 -15.85 5.93
CA ALA A 24 19.25 -16.67 6.45
C ALA A 24 19.58 -16.35 7.92
N LEU A 25 19.57 -15.07 8.31
CA LEU A 25 19.83 -14.67 9.71
C LEU A 25 18.70 -15.12 10.65
N LEU A 26 17.44 -14.91 10.26
CA LEU A 26 16.29 -15.34 11.06
C LEU A 26 16.26 -16.87 11.18
N ALA A 27 16.40 -17.58 10.05
CA ALA A 27 16.47 -19.03 9.99
C ALA A 27 17.64 -19.57 10.82
N GLN A 28 18.80 -18.93 10.81
CA GLN A 28 19.94 -19.34 11.65
C GLN A 28 19.64 -19.19 13.14
N GLY A 29 19.01 -18.09 13.57
CA GLY A 29 18.61 -17.93 14.97
C GLY A 29 17.62 -18.99 15.43
N LEU A 30 16.63 -19.33 14.59
CA LEU A 30 15.69 -20.43 14.85
C LEU A 30 16.41 -21.78 14.88
N ALA A 31 17.29 -22.04 13.92
CA ALA A 31 18.08 -23.27 13.84
C ALA A 31 18.97 -23.50 15.06
N ASP A 32 19.59 -22.43 15.58
CA ASP A 32 20.38 -22.47 16.81
C ASP A 32 19.51 -22.81 18.03
N ALA A 33 18.30 -22.25 18.10
CA ALA A 33 17.34 -22.52 19.17
C ALA A 33 16.81 -23.96 19.15
N LEU A 34 16.50 -24.48 17.96
CA LEU A 34 16.11 -25.88 17.76
C LEU A 34 17.25 -26.82 18.17
N THR A 35 18.46 -26.57 17.65
CA THR A 35 19.67 -27.33 17.99
C THR A 35 19.92 -27.37 19.50
N LYS A 36 19.78 -26.23 20.19
CA LYS A 36 19.93 -26.16 21.64
C LYS A 36 18.86 -26.97 22.38
N SER A 37 17.62 -26.97 21.90
CA SER A 37 16.48 -27.69 22.51
C SER A 37 16.59 -29.20 22.32
N ILE A 38 17.12 -29.65 21.19
CA ILE A 38 17.42 -31.06 20.93
C ILE A 38 18.55 -31.54 21.82
N ASN A 39 19.64 -30.77 21.90
CA ASN A 39 20.81 -31.13 22.70
C ASN A 39 20.52 -31.17 24.22
N SER A 40 19.52 -30.41 24.69
CA SER A 40 19.07 -30.45 26.09
C SER A 40 18.05 -31.56 26.37
N GLY A 41 17.53 -32.23 25.34
CA GLY A 41 16.47 -33.23 25.43
C GLY A 41 15.07 -32.64 25.63
N ALA A 42 14.91 -31.32 25.48
CA ALA A 42 13.61 -30.66 25.55
C ALA A 42 12.75 -30.91 24.29
N LEU A 43 13.41 -31.18 23.15
CA LEU A 43 12.79 -31.48 21.87
C LEU A 43 13.32 -32.82 21.35
N SER A 44 12.43 -33.70 20.91
CA SER A 44 12.81 -34.97 20.27
C SER A 44 12.72 -34.83 18.76
N ALA A 45 13.80 -35.13 18.04
CA ALA A 45 13.83 -35.02 16.58
C ALA A 45 13.50 -36.36 15.90
N VAL A 46 12.56 -36.31 14.97
CA VAL A 46 11.95 -37.45 14.28
C VAL A 46 12.07 -37.25 12.77
N THR A 47 12.55 -38.25 12.03
CA THR A 47 12.72 -38.14 10.57
C THR A 47 11.63 -38.86 9.78
N TYR A 48 11.06 -38.16 8.81
CA TYR A 48 10.10 -38.69 7.85
C TYR A 48 10.75 -38.91 6.48
N THR A 49 10.69 -40.16 6.00
CA THR A 49 11.28 -40.60 4.71
C THR A 49 10.24 -41.15 3.72
N GLY A 50 8.94 -40.93 3.95
CA GLY A 50 7.87 -41.36 3.04
C GLY A 50 7.19 -42.71 3.36
N ALA A 51 7.58 -43.41 4.44
CA ALA A 51 6.95 -44.68 4.84
C ALA A 51 5.80 -44.50 5.85
N SER A 52 6.06 -43.80 6.95
CA SER A 52 5.11 -43.34 7.97
C SER A 52 5.86 -42.49 9.00
N LEU A 53 5.17 -41.61 9.73
CA LEU A 53 5.78 -41.00 10.92
C LEU A 53 5.98 -42.07 12.00
N PRO A 54 7.10 -42.04 12.73
CA PRO A 54 7.24 -42.78 13.99
C PRO A 54 6.12 -42.43 14.97
N PRO A 55 5.75 -43.34 15.89
CA PRO A 55 4.75 -43.06 16.91
C PRO A 55 5.16 -41.87 17.77
N VAL A 56 4.24 -40.93 17.95
CA VAL A 56 4.40 -39.79 18.85
C VAL A 56 4.47 -40.27 20.30
N THR A 57 5.36 -39.68 21.09
CA THR A 57 5.36 -39.90 22.54
C THR A 57 4.49 -38.83 23.22
N PRO A 58 3.36 -39.19 23.86
CA PRO A 58 2.48 -38.19 24.45
C PRO A 58 3.19 -37.28 25.45
N GLY A 59 3.04 -35.96 25.27
CA GLY A 59 3.64 -34.94 26.13
C GLY A 59 5.12 -34.62 25.85
N VAL A 60 5.73 -35.25 24.84
CA VAL A 60 7.06 -34.90 24.34
C VAL A 60 6.87 -34.00 23.12
N GLN A 61 7.49 -32.82 23.14
CA GLN A 61 7.51 -31.95 21.98
C GLN A 61 8.48 -32.50 20.92
N GLU A 62 8.08 -32.44 19.66
CA GLU A 62 8.84 -33.03 18.56
C GLU A 62 9.26 -32.01 17.49
N GLU A 63 10.46 -32.22 16.95
CA GLU A 63 10.88 -31.69 15.65
C GLU A 63 10.68 -32.78 14.60
N VAL A 64 9.99 -32.47 13.51
CA VAL A 64 9.84 -33.37 12.37
C VAL A 64 10.75 -32.92 11.23
N VAL A 65 11.63 -33.81 10.79
CA VAL A 65 12.51 -33.59 9.63
C VAL A 65 11.92 -34.30 8.41
N ILE A 66 11.56 -33.58 7.36
CA ILE A 66 11.01 -34.14 6.12
C ILE A 66 12.09 -34.26 5.06
N LYS A 67 12.33 -35.48 4.57
CA LYS A 67 13.29 -35.77 3.49
C LYS A 67 12.68 -36.32 2.21
N ALA A 68 11.36 -36.53 2.18
CA ALA A 68 10.66 -37.10 1.04
C ALA A 68 9.47 -36.21 0.65
N SER A 69 9.24 -36.07 -0.66
CA SER A 69 8.10 -35.35 -1.19
C SER A 69 6.81 -36.17 -1.01
N GLY A 70 5.76 -35.52 -0.52
CA GLY A 70 4.44 -36.11 -0.32
C GLY A 70 3.61 -35.33 0.69
N PRO A 71 2.29 -35.58 0.78
CA PRO A 71 1.45 -35.02 1.83
C PRO A 71 1.81 -35.62 3.19
N LEU A 72 2.04 -34.77 4.17
CA LEU A 72 2.30 -35.15 5.56
C LEU A 72 1.44 -34.31 6.51
N SER A 73 0.72 -34.95 7.43
CA SER A 73 0.10 -34.25 8.55
C SER A 73 0.98 -34.41 9.78
N LEU A 74 1.35 -33.29 10.39
CA LEU A 74 2.13 -33.28 11.62
C LEU A 74 1.21 -33.62 12.81
N PRO A 75 1.71 -34.36 13.82
CA PRO A 75 0.99 -34.57 15.06
C PRO A 75 0.88 -33.26 15.85
N SER A 76 -0.08 -33.18 16.78
CA SER A 76 -0.28 -32.00 17.65
C SER A 76 0.92 -31.65 18.53
N GLU A 77 1.78 -32.63 18.77
CA GLU A 77 3.02 -32.50 19.56
C GLU A 77 4.20 -31.95 18.74
N ALA A 78 4.08 -31.90 17.41
CA ALA A 78 5.10 -31.29 16.56
C ALA A 78 5.07 -29.78 16.74
N VAL A 79 6.15 -29.24 17.31
CA VAL A 79 6.35 -27.79 17.49
C VAL A 79 7.43 -27.25 16.56
N ALA A 80 8.10 -28.13 15.81
CA ALA A 80 9.09 -27.75 14.82
C ALA A 80 9.05 -28.65 13.58
N LEU A 81 9.30 -28.04 12.42
CA LEU A 81 9.42 -28.70 11.12
C LEU A 81 10.72 -28.24 10.44
N VAL A 82 11.51 -29.19 9.94
CA VAL A 82 12.66 -28.95 9.07
C VAL A 82 12.44 -29.69 7.75
N ASP A 83 12.20 -28.96 6.66
CA ASP A 83 11.94 -29.50 5.33
C ASP A 83 13.17 -29.36 4.41
N VAL A 84 13.72 -30.50 4.00
CA VAL A 84 14.83 -30.58 3.02
C VAL A 84 14.36 -31.06 1.64
N ALA A 85 13.08 -31.40 1.47
CA ALA A 85 12.56 -31.92 0.22
C ALA A 85 12.15 -30.79 -0.75
N ALA A 86 12.16 -31.10 -2.05
CA ALA A 86 12.01 -30.09 -3.10
C ALA A 86 10.56 -29.68 -3.40
N ASN A 87 9.57 -30.44 -2.93
CA ASN A 87 8.14 -30.31 -3.25
C ASN A 87 7.28 -30.96 -2.14
N SER A 88 7.31 -30.40 -0.94
CA SER A 88 6.63 -30.97 0.22
C SER A 88 5.23 -30.38 0.35
N VAL A 89 4.27 -31.20 0.80
CA VAL A 89 2.94 -30.73 1.19
C VAL A 89 2.74 -31.11 2.64
N VAL A 90 2.60 -30.13 3.53
CA VAL A 90 2.57 -30.36 4.97
C VAL A 90 1.38 -29.67 5.60
N PHE A 91 0.67 -30.40 6.44
CA PHE A 91 -0.39 -29.88 7.31
C PHE A 91 0.20 -29.80 8.72
N GLY A 92 0.26 -28.59 9.29
CA GLY A 92 0.81 -28.32 10.61
C GLY A 92 -0.02 -28.94 11.73
N GLY A 93 0.56 -29.07 12.92
CA GLY A 93 -0.09 -29.69 14.07
C GLY A 93 -1.01 -28.75 14.88
N GLY A 94 -1.01 -27.45 14.53
CA GLY A 94 -1.79 -26.42 15.24
C GLY A 94 -1.17 -25.97 16.57
N ALA A 95 0.12 -26.23 16.78
CA ALA A 95 0.83 -25.90 18.01
C ALA A 95 1.00 -24.38 18.20
N LEU A 96 1.22 -23.96 19.45
CA LEU A 96 1.65 -22.59 19.77
C LEU A 96 3.16 -22.48 19.65
N ASN A 97 3.63 -21.40 19.03
CA ASN A 97 5.03 -21.12 18.74
C ASN A 97 5.69 -22.19 17.84
N GLU A 98 4.95 -22.70 16.86
CA GLU A 98 5.48 -23.65 15.88
C GLU A 98 6.59 -23.01 15.04
N THR A 99 7.69 -23.73 14.83
CA THR A 99 8.82 -23.27 14.00
C THR A 99 8.93 -24.09 12.74
N VAL A 100 8.83 -23.47 11.58
CA VAL A 100 9.00 -24.14 10.27
C VAL A 100 10.22 -23.58 9.56
N LEU A 101 11.16 -24.45 9.20
CA LEU A 101 12.32 -24.14 8.38
C LEU A 101 12.28 -24.98 7.11
N ALA A 102 12.27 -24.34 5.94
CA ALA A 102 12.34 -25.02 4.66
C ALA A 102 13.50 -24.50 3.82
N GLY A 103 14.12 -25.39 3.04
CA GLY A 103 15.21 -25.04 2.13
C GLY A 103 14.73 -24.34 0.85
N SER A 104 15.49 -24.45 -0.23
CA SER A 104 15.17 -23.85 -1.55
C SER A 104 14.15 -24.63 -2.38
N GLY A 105 13.47 -25.59 -1.75
CA GLY A 105 12.41 -26.38 -2.38
C GLY A 105 11.07 -25.66 -2.29
N ALA A 106 10.13 -26.02 -3.15
CA ALA A 106 8.76 -25.51 -3.02
C ALA A 106 8.06 -26.21 -1.84
N LEU A 107 7.86 -25.48 -0.74
CA LEU A 107 7.03 -25.96 0.37
C LEU A 107 5.59 -25.51 0.16
N THR A 108 4.63 -26.43 0.24
CA THR A 108 3.23 -26.12 0.53
C THR A 108 2.94 -26.42 2.00
N PHE A 109 2.64 -25.41 2.81
CA PHE A 109 2.34 -25.55 4.23
C PHE A 109 0.95 -25.02 4.55
N PHE A 110 0.14 -25.83 5.23
CA PHE A 110 -1.15 -25.45 5.77
C PHE A 110 -1.05 -25.38 7.28
N THR A 111 -1.34 -24.24 7.90
CA THR A 111 -1.48 -24.19 9.37
C THR A 111 -2.83 -24.80 9.77
N GLU A 112 -2.87 -25.47 10.93
CA GLU A 112 -4.11 -25.92 11.59
C GLU A 112 -4.43 -25.03 12.80
N GLY A 113 -4.39 -23.71 12.60
CA GLY A 113 -4.48 -22.73 13.68
C GLY A 113 -3.14 -22.49 14.37
N GLY A 114 -3.15 -22.28 15.69
CA GLY A 114 -1.93 -22.06 16.45
C GLY A 114 -1.25 -20.71 16.20
N SER A 115 0.05 -20.64 16.48
CA SER A 115 0.89 -19.45 16.27
C SER A 115 2.32 -19.90 15.98
N GLY A 116 3.13 -19.09 15.31
CA GLY A 116 4.48 -19.55 15.00
C GLY A 116 5.30 -18.67 14.09
N THR A 117 6.43 -19.22 13.65
CA THR A 117 7.34 -18.61 12.68
C THR A 117 7.64 -19.61 11.56
N ILE A 118 7.41 -19.19 10.32
CA ILE A 118 7.70 -19.95 9.11
C ILE A 118 8.80 -19.21 8.37
N VAL A 119 9.90 -19.89 8.09
CA VAL A 119 10.99 -19.37 7.25
C VAL A 119 11.28 -20.36 6.14
N THR A 120 10.95 -20.00 4.90
CA THR A 120 11.30 -20.78 3.72
C THR A 120 12.50 -20.17 3.01
N GLY A 121 13.27 -21.02 2.36
CA GLY A 121 14.30 -20.60 1.42
C GLY A 121 13.67 -20.15 0.10
N ASP A 122 14.47 -20.24 -0.96
CA ASP A 122 14.00 -19.91 -2.31
C ASP A 122 12.96 -20.93 -2.82
N GLY A 123 12.46 -20.71 -4.04
CA GLY A 123 11.43 -21.55 -4.66
C GLY A 123 10.05 -20.94 -4.53
N ASN A 124 9.06 -21.55 -5.20
CA ASN A 124 7.69 -21.06 -5.19
C ASN A 124 6.93 -21.75 -4.04
N ASN A 125 6.94 -21.12 -2.88
CA ASN A 125 6.29 -21.64 -1.68
C ASN A 125 4.81 -21.28 -1.67
N ARG A 126 4.01 -22.09 -0.97
CA ARG A 126 2.59 -21.88 -0.78
C ARG A 126 2.27 -22.03 0.70
N ILE A 127 2.07 -20.91 1.38
CA ILE A 127 1.74 -20.87 2.81
C ILE A 127 0.27 -20.49 2.97
N ILE A 128 -0.50 -21.32 3.67
CA ILE A 128 -1.91 -21.09 3.95
C ILE A 128 -2.12 -21.18 5.46
N GLU A 129 -2.32 -20.03 6.08
CA GLU A 129 -2.64 -19.90 7.48
C GLU A 129 -4.17 -19.77 7.63
N SER A 130 -4.75 -20.57 8.54
CA SER A 130 -6.21 -20.77 8.65
C SER A 130 -6.83 -20.39 10.00
N GLY A 131 -6.04 -19.85 10.92
CA GLY A 131 -6.42 -19.52 12.29
C GLY A 131 -6.44 -18.02 12.61
N SER A 132 -6.30 -17.71 13.90
CA SER A 132 -6.29 -16.34 14.42
C SER A 132 -5.10 -16.05 15.33
N GLY A 133 -4.23 -17.03 15.55
CA GLY A 133 -3.01 -16.80 16.30
C GLY A 133 -1.96 -16.09 15.42
N PRO A 134 -1.02 -15.37 16.03
CA PRO A 134 -0.06 -14.58 15.28
C PRO A 134 0.98 -15.46 14.58
N TRP A 135 1.26 -15.16 13.31
CA TRP A 135 2.30 -15.81 12.53
C TRP A 135 3.32 -14.82 11.98
N ASN A 136 4.59 -15.19 12.08
CA ASN A 136 5.69 -14.53 11.38
C ASN A 136 6.09 -15.40 10.18
N ILE A 137 5.82 -14.96 8.97
CA ILE A 137 6.07 -15.71 7.74
C ILE A 137 7.16 -14.99 6.96
N ALA A 138 8.24 -15.66 6.62
CA ALA A 138 9.32 -15.15 5.79
C ALA A 138 9.59 -16.12 4.65
N THR A 139 9.29 -15.73 3.41
CA THR A 139 9.62 -16.51 2.22
C THR A 139 10.83 -15.92 1.49
N GLY A 140 11.58 -16.78 0.81
CA GLY A 140 12.80 -16.44 0.09
C GLY A 140 12.56 -15.84 -1.29
N ALA A 141 13.43 -16.15 -2.24
CA ALA A 141 13.20 -15.76 -3.63
C ALA A 141 12.24 -16.74 -4.32
N GLY A 142 11.33 -16.24 -5.15
CA GLY A 142 10.39 -17.08 -5.89
C GLY A 142 9.05 -16.37 -6.04
N ASN A 143 8.13 -17.02 -6.74
CA ASN A 143 6.76 -16.53 -6.83
C ASN A 143 5.93 -17.28 -5.80
N ASP A 144 5.89 -16.73 -4.58
CA ASP A 144 5.23 -17.35 -3.45
C ASP A 144 3.73 -17.02 -3.43
N PHE A 145 2.95 -17.94 -2.87
CA PHE A 145 1.55 -17.72 -2.52
C PHE A 145 1.43 -17.74 -1.00
N ILE A 146 0.96 -16.64 -0.42
CA ILE A 146 0.80 -16.51 1.02
C ILE A 146 -0.64 -16.10 1.29
N SER A 147 -1.36 -16.88 2.08
CA SER A 147 -2.70 -16.57 2.53
C SER A 147 -2.72 -16.63 4.04
N VAL A 148 -3.03 -15.51 4.71
CA VAL A 148 -3.22 -15.45 6.15
C VAL A 148 -4.69 -15.21 6.48
N ALA A 149 -5.15 -15.82 7.57
CA ALA A 149 -6.51 -15.68 8.05
C ALA A 149 -6.59 -14.50 9.02
N GLY A 150 -6.98 -14.71 10.28
CA GLY A 150 -7.08 -13.63 11.27
C GLY A 150 -5.78 -13.41 12.05
N GLY A 151 -5.87 -12.65 13.14
CA GLY A 151 -4.75 -12.44 14.06
C GLY A 151 -3.83 -11.28 13.67
N LEU A 152 -2.69 -11.19 14.36
CA LEU A 152 -1.65 -10.21 14.04
C LEU A 152 -0.50 -10.94 13.34
N ASN A 153 -0.42 -10.83 12.02
CA ASN A 153 0.59 -11.54 11.23
C ASN A 153 1.65 -10.58 10.67
N THR A 154 2.89 -11.04 10.63
CA THR A 154 3.97 -10.36 9.89
C THR A 154 4.37 -11.23 8.72
N VAL A 155 4.36 -10.69 7.50
CA VAL A 155 4.76 -11.40 6.29
C VAL A 155 5.91 -10.66 5.61
N SER A 156 7.01 -11.37 5.40
CA SER A 156 8.07 -10.95 4.49
C SER A 156 8.08 -11.89 3.29
N ALA A 157 7.58 -11.44 2.14
CA ALA A 157 7.42 -12.31 0.96
C ALA A 157 8.68 -12.38 0.06
N GLY A 158 9.82 -11.89 0.56
CA GLY A 158 11.08 -11.94 -0.16
C GLY A 158 11.04 -11.23 -1.51
N THR A 159 11.70 -11.83 -2.51
CA THR A 159 11.79 -11.30 -3.88
C THR A 159 10.99 -12.17 -4.85
N GLY A 160 10.39 -11.57 -5.87
CA GLY A 160 9.74 -12.30 -6.95
C GLY A 160 8.35 -11.72 -7.21
N ASP A 161 7.48 -12.46 -7.88
CA ASP A 161 6.12 -12.01 -8.14
C ASP A 161 5.16 -12.78 -7.23
N ASN A 162 4.94 -12.25 -6.02
CA ASN A 162 4.18 -12.94 -4.99
C ASN A 162 2.70 -12.61 -5.05
N THR A 163 1.88 -13.55 -4.57
CA THR A 163 0.45 -13.35 -4.34
C THR A 163 0.16 -13.47 -2.85
N ILE A 164 -0.31 -12.38 -2.25
CA ILE A 164 -0.54 -12.28 -0.80
C ILE A 164 -2.02 -11.98 -0.54
N LEU A 165 -2.68 -12.83 0.25
CA LEU A 165 -4.08 -12.68 0.64
C LEU A 165 -4.15 -12.50 2.16
N LEU A 166 -4.61 -11.33 2.60
CA LEU A 166 -4.85 -11.00 4.00
C LEU A 166 -6.36 -11.10 4.23
N ASN A 167 -6.82 -12.26 4.70
CA ASN A 167 -8.26 -12.52 4.78
C ASN A 167 -8.89 -11.87 6.03
N GLY A 168 -8.09 -11.52 7.03
CA GLY A 168 -8.46 -10.64 8.12
C GLY A 168 -7.33 -10.37 9.09
N GLY A 169 -7.68 -9.87 10.28
CA GLY A 169 -6.69 -9.48 11.27
C GLY A 169 -5.91 -8.24 10.87
N ASP A 170 -5.00 -7.80 11.74
CA ASP A 170 -4.17 -6.62 11.48
C ASP A 170 -2.79 -7.11 11.07
N ASN A 171 -2.36 -6.87 9.83
CA ASN A 171 -1.15 -7.51 9.31
C ASN A 171 -0.07 -6.48 8.95
N LEU A 172 1.19 -6.91 9.07
CA LEU A 172 2.36 -6.15 8.62
C LEU A 172 3.06 -6.90 7.48
N ILE A 173 3.06 -6.31 6.29
CA ILE A 173 3.65 -6.91 5.10
C ILE A 173 4.89 -6.11 4.68
N ASN A 174 5.99 -6.81 4.42
CA ASN A 174 7.14 -6.27 3.72
C ASN A 174 7.43 -7.14 2.50
N SER A 175 7.33 -6.57 1.31
CA SER A 175 7.55 -7.31 0.08
C SER A 175 8.44 -6.56 -0.89
N THR A 176 9.21 -7.33 -1.67
CA THR A 176 10.01 -6.80 -2.78
C THR A 176 9.68 -7.58 -4.04
N GLY A 177 9.35 -6.88 -5.13
CA GLY A 177 9.04 -7.52 -6.41
C GLY A 177 7.69 -7.12 -6.96
N ASN A 178 7.20 -7.81 -7.99
CA ASN A 178 5.94 -7.44 -8.65
C ASN A 178 4.76 -8.12 -7.98
N ASP A 179 4.45 -7.68 -6.76
CA ASP A 179 3.51 -8.40 -5.91
C ASP A 179 2.07 -7.97 -6.14
N THR A 180 1.15 -8.92 -5.95
CA THR A 180 -0.29 -8.68 -5.86
C THR A 180 -0.75 -8.99 -4.45
N ILE A 181 -1.33 -7.98 -3.78
CA ILE A 181 -1.75 -8.06 -2.38
C ILE A 181 -3.24 -7.72 -2.29
N SER A 182 -4.02 -8.61 -1.67
CA SER A 182 -5.43 -8.40 -1.36
C SER A 182 -5.59 -8.25 0.16
N ALA A 183 -5.97 -7.06 0.61
CA ALA A 183 -6.14 -6.72 2.02
C ALA A 183 -7.64 -6.66 2.37
N ASN A 184 -8.22 -7.79 2.77
CA ASN A 184 -9.68 -7.94 2.74
C ASN A 184 -10.38 -7.34 3.97
N SER A 185 -9.78 -7.45 5.16
CA SER A 185 -10.33 -6.91 6.41
C SER A 185 -9.25 -6.71 7.47
N GLY A 186 -9.56 -5.92 8.50
CA GLY A 186 -8.61 -5.50 9.51
C GLY A 186 -7.76 -4.31 9.06
N SER A 187 -6.88 -3.85 9.95
CA SER A 187 -6.01 -2.70 9.71
C SER A 187 -4.62 -3.17 9.29
N ASP A 188 -4.34 -3.07 7.99
CA ASP A 188 -3.14 -3.62 7.38
C ASP A 188 -2.09 -2.54 7.11
N THR A 189 -0.83 -2.86 7.38
CA THR A 189 0.33 -2.07 6.99
C THR A 189 1.12 -2.81 5.92
N ILE A 190 1.29 -2.20 4.75
CA ILE A 190 1.99 -2.80 3.61
C ILE A 190 3.15 -1.89 3.20
N ALA A 191 4.38 -2.40 3.35
CA ALA A 191 5.59 -1.80 2.83
C ALA A 191 6.07 -2.56 1.59
N ALA A 192 5.94 -1.94 0.42
CA ALA A 192 6.42 -2.49 -0.85
C ALA A 192 7.78 -1.89 -1.21
N SER A 193 8.84 -2.34 -0.55
CA SER A 193 10.16 -1.66 -0.55
C SER A 193 11.01 -1.86 -1.82
N GLY A 194 10.52 -2.62 -2.80
CA GLY A 194 11.22 -2.91 -4.05
C GLY A 194 11.19 -1.80 -5.11
N GLY A 195 11.88 -2.03 -6.23
CA GLY A 195 11.83 -1.19 -7.44
C GLY A 195 10.79 -1.64 -8.47
N SER A 196 10.07 -2.73 -8.17
CA SER A 196 9.10 -3.37 -9.05
C SER A 196 7.69 -2.85 -8.83
N PRO A 197 6.82 -2.83 -9.86
CA PRO A 197 5.44 -2.43 -9.67
C PRO A 197 4.63 -3.32 -8.73
N VAL A 198 3.86 -2.72 -7.82
CA VAL A 198 3.01 -3.45 -6.87
C VAL A 198 1.53 -3.14 -7.08
N ARG A 199 0.66 -4.13 -6.84
CA ARG A 199 -0.79 -3.98 -6.85
C ARG A 199 -1.37 -4.33 -5.49
N VAL A 200 -2.06 -3.39 -4.87
CA VAL A 200 -2.76 -3.56 -3.61
C VAL A 200 -4.25 -3.27 -3.82
N SER A 201 -5.09 -4.22 -3.43
CA SER A 201 -6.54 -4.03 -3.40
C SER A 201 -7.02 -4.33 -1.99
N ALA A 202 -7.45 -3.29 -1.28
CA ALA A 202 -8.12 -3.42 -0.01
C ALA A 202 -9.64 -3.41 -0.19
N THR A 203 -10.34 -4.18 0.65
CA THR A 203 -11.82 -4.15 0.76
C THR A 203 -12.29 -3.84 2.18
N GLY A 204 -11.33 -3.74 3.11
CA GLY A 204 -11.50 -3.79 4.55
C GLY A 204 -11.50 -2.44 5.24
N ALA A 205 -10.94 -2.40 6.45
CA ALA A 205 -10.75 -1.19 7.24
C ALA A 205 -9.44 -0.47 6.82
N ASP A 206 -8.94 0.42 7.67
CA ASP A 206 -7.82 1.32 7.40
C ASP A 206 -6.55 0.60 6.87
N LEU A 207 -6.09 1.02 5.69
CA LEU A 207 -4.84 0.61 5.07
C LEU A 207 -3.75 1.67 5.30
N THR A 208 -2.56 1.23 5.73
CA THR A 208 -1.34 2.02 5.62
C THR A 208 -0.42 1.43 4.55
N PHE A 209 -0.24 2.14 3.44
CA PHE A 209 0.66 1.73 2.36
C PHE A 209 1.91 2.62 2.29
N ILE A 210 3.07 1.98 2.21
CA ILE A 210 4.36 2.63 1.98
C ILE A 210 4.96 2.04 0.69
N GLY A 211 5.02 2.87 -0.36
CA GLY A 211 5.54 2.50 -1.66
C GLY A 211 7.07 2.55 -1.74
N GLY A 212 7.62 1.74 -2.64
CA GLY A 212 9.04 1.72 -2.98
C GLY A 212 9.36 2.51 -4.24
N ALA A 213 10.53 2.24 -4.82
CA ALA A 213 10.99 2.91 -6.03
C ALA A 213 10.23 2.48 -7.30
N GLY A 214 9.44 1.40 -7.23
CA GLY A 214 8.54 0.96 -8.30
C GLY A 214 7.17 1.64 -8.23
N ALA A 215 6.51 1.79 -9.38
CA ALA A 215 5.18 2.37 -9.45
C ALA A 215 4.13 1.48 -8.75
N ALA A 216 3.10 2.06 -8.14
CA ALA A 216 2.09 1.29 -7.43
C ALA A 216 0.68 1.53 -7.97
N THR A 217 -0.17 0.52 -7.84
CA THR A 217 -1.63 0.67 -7.90
C THR A 217 -2.21 0.27 -6.56
N VAL A 218 -2.83 1.21 -5.85
CA VAL A 218 -3.41 0.99 -4.52
C VAL A 218 -4.87 1.41 -4.54
N LEU A 219 -5.75 0.49 -4.14
CA LEU A 219 -7.15 0.76 -3.86
C LEU A 219 -7.36 0.57 -2.35
N GLY A 220 -7.66 1.64 -1.62
CA GLY A 220 -7.77 1.66 -0.16
C GLY A 220 -9.01 0.97 0.41
N GLY A 221 -10.08 0.84 -0.38
CA GLY A 221 -11.27 0.10 0.03
C GLY A 221 -12.21 0.95 0.90
N ALA A 222 -12.33 0.64 2.18
CA ALA A 222 -13.13 1.41 3.13
C ALA A 222 -12.28 1.80 4.34
N GLY A 223 -12.77 2.74 5.15
CA GLY A 223 -11.99 3.27 6.28
C GLY A 223 -11.10 4.45 5.89
N SER A 224 -10.28 4.91 6.83
CA SER A 224 -9.36 6.04 6.66
C SER A 224 -7.98 5.52 6.27
N ASP A 225 -7.63 5.69 5.01
CA ASP A 225 -6.40 5.12 4.47
C ASP A 225 -5.26 6.13 4.44
N THR A 226 -4.04 5.61 4.61
CA THR A 226 -2.79 6.38 4.53
C THR A 226 -1.89 5.78 3.48
N VAL A 227 -1.45 6.60 2.52
CA VAL A 227 -0.59 6.19 1.42
C VAL A 227 0.60 7.13 1.33
N PHE A 228 1.80 6.57 1.43
CA PHE A 228 3.06 7.27 1.14
C PHE A 228 3.73 6.64 -0.08
N ALA A 229 3.58 7.26 -1.24
CA ALA A 229 4.23 6.81 -2.46
C ALA A 229 5.64 7.43 -2.61
N VAL A 230 6.56 6.66 -3.20
CA VAL A 230 7.91 7.14 -3.54
C VAL A 230 8.05 7.34 -5.06
N ALA A 231 7.51 6.42 -5.84
CA ALA A 231 7.37 6.54 -7.29
C ALA A 231 5.94 6.95 -7.70
N GLY A 232 5.75 7.21 -9.00
CA GLY A 232 4.42 7.50 -9.55
C GLY A 232 3.46 6.31 -9.47
N GLY A 233 2.20 6.50 -9.82
CA GLY A 233 1.21 5.42 -9.73
C GLY A 233 -0.23 5.86 -9.78
N TYR A 234 -1.10 4.93 -9.38
CA TYR A 234 -2.53 5.16 -9.18
C TYR A 234 -2.89 4.84 -7.74
N PHE A 235 -3.42 5.81 -7.01
CA PHE A 235 -3.79 5.67 -5.62
C PHE A 235 -5.22 6.12 -5.43
N GLN A 236 -6.02 5.29 -4.79
CA GLN A 236 -7.38 5.62 -4.40
C GLN A 236 -7.51 5.37 -2.91
N GLY A 237 -7.91 6.39 -2.17
CA GLY A 237 -8.22 6.29 -0.74
C GLY A 237 -9.50 5.49 -0.50
N GLY A 238 -9.84 5.38 0.78
CA GLY A 238 -11.00 4.68 1.24
C GLY A 238 -12.28 5.41 0.85
N THR A 239 -13.34 4.65 0.66
CA THR A 239 -14.68 5.18 0.35
C THR A 239 -15.35 5.91 1.53
N ALA A 240 -14.72 5.92 2.69
CA ALA A 240 -15.17 6.59 3.90
C ALA A 240 -13.94 7.21 4.61
N GLY A 241 -14.17 7.82 5.77
CA GLY A 241 -13.07 8.35 6.59
C GLY A 241 -12.34 9.53 5.95
N ASN A 242 -11.25 9.93 6.60
CA ASN A 242 -10.37 11.00 6.15
C ASN A 242 -9.06 10.35 5.68
N ASN A 243 -8.82 10.38 4.38
CA ASN A 243 -7.66 9.74 3.78
C ASN A 243 -6.47 10.70 3.71
N LEU A 244 -5.25 10.18 3.86
CA LEU A 244 -4.01 10.90 3.61
C LEU A 244 -3.26 10.21 2.48
N ILE A 245 -3.10 10.88 1.34
CA ILE A 245 -2.40 10.31 0.19
C ILE A 245 -1.33 11.27 -0.28
N VAL A 246 -0.08 10.86 -0.13
CA VAL A 246 1.09 11.58 -0.62
C VAL A 246 1.59 10.88 -1.88
N GLY A 247 1.51 11.58 -3.01
CA GLY A 247 2.03 11.13 -4.29
C GLY A 247 3.55 11.03 -4.31
N GLY A 248 4.09 10.26 -5.25
CA GLY A 248 5.53 10.07 -5.40
C GLY A 248 6.14 10.94 -6.50
N SER A 249 7.42 10.75 -6.74
CA SER A 249 8.22 11.61 -7.64
C SER A 249 7.83 11.62 -9.12
N GLY A 250 7.11 10.59 -9.57
CA GLY A 250 6.68 10.39 -10.97
C GLY A 250 5.21 10.76 -11.19
N PRO A 251 4.72 10.71 -12.45
CA PRO A 251 3.32 11.01 -12.75
C PRO A 251 2.37 10.15 -11.93
N THR A 252 1.41 10.79 -11.29
CA THR A 252 0.56 10.15 -10.29
C THR A 252 -0.90 10.53 -10.51
N THR A 253 -1.80 9.58 -10.30
CA THR A 253 -3.24 9.84 -10.16
C THR A 253 -3.67 9.48 -8.75
N ILE A 254 -4.29 10.43 -8.06
CA ILE A 254 -4.80 10.27 -6.70
C ILE A 254 -6.30 10.53 -6.72
N LEU A 255 -7.07 9.62 -6.12
CA LEU A 255 -8.48 9.79 -5.83
C LEU A 255 -8.67 9.75 -4.31
N GLY A 256 -9.18 10.84 -3.71
CA GLY A 256 -9.32 10.95 -2.26
C GLY A 256 -10.31 9.95 -1.67
N GLY A 257 -11.47 9.81 -2.32
CA GLY A 257 -12.49 8.84 -1.92
C GLY A 257 -13.51 9.44 -0.96
N GLY A 258 -13.22 9.39 0.33
CA GLY A 258 -14.12 9.77 1.43
C GLY A 258 -14.39 11.28 1.51
N SER A 259 -14.40 11.80 2.73
CA SER A 259 -14.62 13.22 2.99
C SER A 259 -13.55 13.72 3.94
N GLY A 260 -13.07 14.95 3.78
CA GLY A 260 -12.01 15.45 4.67
C GLY A 260 -10.63 14.88 4.34
N ASP A 261 -10.41 14.53 3.07
CA ASP A 261 -9.16 13.95 2.59
C ASP A 261 -8.07 15.01 2.42
N VAL A 262 -6.83 14.57 2.57
CA VAL A 262 -5.61 15.34 2.29
C VAL A 262 -4.84 14.64 1.17
N LEU A 263 -4.74 15.31 0.02
CA LEU A 263 -4.11 14.80 -1.18
C LEU A 263 -2.92 15.68 -1.55
N ASP A 264 -1.72 15.13 -1.46
CA ASP A 264 -0.48 15.86 -1.71
C ASP A 264 0.16 15.41 -3.03
N ALA A 265 0.38 16.33 -3.95
CA ALA A 265 1.22 16.12 -5.11
C ALA A 265 2.68 16.47 -4.76
N THR A 266 3.62 15.62 -5.18
CA THR A 266 5.05 15.84 -4.93
C THR A 266 5.89 15.55 -6.17
N GLY A 267 7.14 16.02 -6.15
CA GLY A 267 8.12 15.65 -7.16
C GLY A 267 8.00 16.46 -8.44
N SER A 268 8.26 15.83 -9.58
CA SER A 268 8.37 16.54 -10.87
C SER A 268 7.48 15.98 -11.97
N GLY A 269 6.85 14.83 -11.74
CA GLY A 269 5.82 14.31 -12.63
C GLY A 269 4.51 15.05 -12.40
N GLY A 270 3.83 15.41 -13.48
CA GLY A 270 2.48 15.97 -13.39
C GLY A 270 1.53 14.98 -12.70
N THR A 271 0.78 15.49 -11.73
CA THR A 271 -0.09 14.74 -10.83
C THR A 271 -1.54 15.18 -11.04
N SER A 272 -2.45 14.22 -11.06
CA SER A 272 -3.89 14.48 -11.08
C SER A 272 -4.49 14.12 -9.73
N LEU A 273 -4.95 15.12 -8.99
CA LEU A 273 -5.64 14.99 -7.71
C LEU A 273 -7.14 15.15 -7.94
N TYR A 274 -7.91 14.12 -7.59
CA TYR A 274 -9.37 14.12 -7.64
C TYR A 274 -9.93 13.84 -6.25
N ALA A 275 -10.46 14.87 -5.62
CA ALA A 275 -11.25 14.71 -4.41
C ALA A 275 -12.72 14.38 -4.75
N ALA A 276 -13.47 14.04 -3.71
CA ALA A 276 -14.88 13.68 -3.79
C ALA A 276 -15.77 14.80 -3.26
N GLY A 277 -16.72 14.49 -2.39
CA GLY A 277 -17.50 15.51 -1.69
C GLY A 277 -17.08 15.57 -0.23
N GLY A 278 -17.06 16.77 0.34
CA GLY A 278 -16.67 17.03 1.72
C GLY A 278 -15.87 18.33 1.82
N ASN A 279 -14.89 18.36 2.72
CA ASN A 279 -14.03 19.52 2.89
C ASN A 279 -12.59 19.05 2.70
N GLU A 280 -12.12 19.05 1.47
CA GLU A 280 -10.86 18.43 1.09
C GLU A 280 -9.71 19.43 1.04
N THR A 281 -8.49 18.92 1.23
CA THR A 281 -7.24 19.66 1.03
C THR A 281 -6.45 19.01 -0.09
N LEU A 282 -6.25 19.75 -1.18
CA LEU A 282 -5.41 19.33 -2.30
C LEU A 282 -4.19 20.26 -2.34
N ASP A 283 -2.99 19.70 -2.12
CA ASP A 283 -1.76 20.47 -2.00
C ASP A 283 -0.68 20.00 -2.99
N GLY A 284 -0.43 20.82 -4.02
CA GLY A 284 0.68 20.67 -4.94
C GLY A 284 1.89 21.53 -4.61
N SER A 285 1.96 22.18 -3.44
CA SER A 285 3.07 23.08 -3.07
C SER A 285 4.46 22.44 -3.09
N LEU A 286 4.54 21.11 -3.01
CA LEU A 286 5.77 20.30 -3.10
C LEU A 286 6.00 19.68 -4.49
N SER A 287 5.13 19.96 -5.46
CA SER A 287 5.22 19.52 -6.84
C SER A 287 5.83 20.61 -7.73
N SER A 288 6.61 20.16 -8.70
CA SER A 288 7.13 20.96 -9.80
C SER A 288 6.60 20.52 -11.17
N GLY A 289 5.65 19.58 -11.15
CA GLY A 289 4.92 19.12 -12.32
C GLY A 289 3.85 20.11 -12.75
N ASN A 290 3.24 19.88 -13.91
CA ASN A 290 2.01 20.57 -14.28
C ASN A 290 0.85 19.71 -13.80
N ASP A 291 0.13 20.19 -12.79
CA ASP A 291 -0.82 19.37 -12.05
C ASP A 291 -2.28 19.69 -12.41
N LEU A 292 -3.15 18.72 -12.20
CA LEU A 292 -4.60 18.87 -12.28
C LEU A 292 -5.20 18.62 -10.90
N LEU A 293 -5.81 19.65 -10.31
CA LEU A 293 -6.39 19.56 -8.98
C LEU A 293 -7.90 19.81 -9.08
N GLN A 294 -8.70 18.78 -8.79
CA GLN A 294 -10.16 18.85 -8.80
C GLN A 294 -10.71 18.52 -7.42
N ALA A 295 -11.22 19.55 -6.73
CA ALA A 295 -11.67 19.45 -5.34
C ALA A 295 -13.02 18.71 -5.18
N GLY A 296 -13.90 18.79 -6.17
CA GLY A 296 -15.22 18.16 -6.07
C GLY A 296 -16.21 19.06 -5.34
N GLY A 297 -16.92 18.57 -4.32
CA GLY A 297 -18.02 19.33 -3.73
C GLY A 297 -17.83 19.63 -2.26
N GLY A 298 -17.90 20.90 -1.86
CA GLY A 298 -18.03 21.29 -0.46
C GLY A 298 -17.16 22.50 -0.11
N SER A 299 -16.39 22.46 0.97
CA SER A 299 -15.54 23.60 1.39
C SER A 299 -14.06 23.24 1.35
N ASP A 300 -13.43 23.55 0.22
CA ASP A 300 -12.14 22.96 -0.14
C ASP A 300 -11.00 23.96 -0.18
N GLN A 301 -9.78 23.44 0.01
CA GLN A 301 -8.53 24.19 -0.10
C GLN A 301 -7.68 23.56 -1.22
N VAL A 302 -7.27 24.35 -2.20
CA VAL A 302 -6.53 23.88 -3.37
C VAL A 302 -5.31 24.75 -3.62
N THR A 303 -4.12 24.14 -3.66
CA THR A 303 -2.85 24.82 -3.95
C THR A 303 -2.15 24.14 -5.13
N GLY A 304 -1.89 24.86 -6.22
CA GLY A 304 -1.26 24.32 -7.44
C GLY A 304 0.23 24.01 -7.25
N GLY A 305 1.00 25.00 -6.81
CA GLY A 305 2.42 24.81 -6.49
C GLY A 305 3.35 25.45 -7.51
N TYR A 306 4.34 24.71 -8.00
CA TYR A 306 5.16 25.16 -9.13
C TYR A 306 4.70 24.41 -10.38
N GLY A 307 4.61 25.10 -11.51
CA GLY A 307 4.19 24.46 -12.76
C GLY A 307 3.13 25.28 -13.46
N THR A 308 2.55 24.73 -14.51
CA THR A 308 1.33 25.26 -15.13
C THR A 308 0.19 24.38 -14.68
N ASP A 309 -0.49 24.82 -13.62
CA ASP A 309 -1.48 23.99 -12.95
C ASP A 309 -2.89 24.30 -13.43
N THR A 310 -3.77 23.29 -13.40
CA THR A 310 -5.20 23.46 -13.65
C THR A 310 -5.98 23.17 -12.37
N LEU A 311 -6.63 24.20 -11.84
CA LEU A 311 -7.38 24.12 -10.59
C LEU A 311 -8.88 24.18 -10.89
N ILE A 312 -9.62 23.17 -10.44
CA ILE A 312 -11.05 23.02 -10.59
C ILE A 312 -11.66 22.88 -9.19
N GLY A 313 -12.34 23.93 -8.73
CA GLY A 313 -12.95 23.91 -7.40
C GLY A 313 -14.20 23.02 -7.27
N GLY A 314 -14.82 22.61 -8.38
CA GLY A 314 -16.12 21.91 -8.37
C GLY A 314 -17.21 22.72 -7.64
N SER A 315 -18.18 22.08 -7.00
CA SER A 315 -19.32 22.75 -6.36
C SER A 315 -19.06 23.21 -4.92
N GLY A 316 -19.85 24.16 -4.40
CA GLY A 316 -19.69 24.67 -3.04
C GLY A 316 -18.81 25.93 -2.97
N THR A 317 -17.87 25.97 -2.03
CA THR A 317 -16.93 27.09 -1.82
C THR A 317 -15.50 26.58 -1.83
N VAL A 318 -14.60 27.30 -2.49
CA VAL A 318 -13.19 26.87 -2.58
C VAL A 318 -12.25 28.05 -2.33
N THR A 319 -11.13 27.81 -1.66
CA THR A 319 -9.96 28.70 -1.72
C THR A 319 -8.92 28.08 -2.63
N MET A 320 -8.51 28.82 -3.66
CA MET A 320 -7.51 28.38 -4.63
C MET A 320 -6.28 29.29 -4.62
N GLN A 321 -5.11 28.67 -4.66
CA GLN A 321 -3.82 29.32 -4.86
C GLN A 321 -3.14 28.65 -6.06
N GLY A 322 -2.84 29.40 -7.12
CA GLY A 322 -2.15 28.87 -8.30
C GLY A 322 -0.68 28.56 -8.00
N GLY A 323 0.01 29.52 -7.41
CA GLY A 323 1.43 29.42 -7.08
C GLY A 323 2.34 30.07 -8.13
N LEU A 324 3.37 29.33 -8.53
CA LEU A 324 4.34 29.77 -9.53
C LEU A 324 4.08 29.10 -10.87
N GLY A 325 3.75 29.92 -11.85
CA GLY A 325 3.76 29.56 -13.26
C GLY A 325 2.61 30.24 -13.96
N LYS A 326 1.89 29.50 -14.82
CA LYS A 326 0.78 30.04 -15.61
C LYS A 326 -0.44 29.18 -15.34
N ASP A 327 -1.24 29.60 -14.37
CA ASP A 327 -2.23 28.71 -13.80
C ASP A 327 -3.60 28.93 -14.43
N VAL A 328 -4.35 27.85 -14.60
CA VAL A 328 -5.70 27.86 -15.15
C VAL A 328 -6.68 27.59 -14.02
N PHE A 329 -7.45 28.61 -13.65
CA PHE A 329 -8.58 28.46 -12.73
C PHE A 329 -9.84 28.17 -13.56
N GLN A 330 -10.28 26.93 -13.57
CA GLN A 330 -11.36 26.46 -14.44
C GLN A 330 -12.69 26.35 -13.69
N PHE A 331 -13.72 26.98 -14.25
CA PHE A 331 -15.09 26.99 -13.77
C PHE A 331 -16.00 26.29 -14.77
N ILE A 332 -16.65 25.20 -14.36
CA ILE A 332 -17.49 24.38 -15.23
C ILE A 332 -18.95 24.72 -14.96
N LYS A 333 -19.69 25.15 -15.99
CA LYS A 333 -21.11 25.50 -15.86
C LYS A 333 -21.91 24.35 -15.25
N GLY A 334 -22.69 24.65 -14.21
CA GLY A 334 -23.51 23.68 -13.47
C GLY A 334 -22.79 22.99 -12.31
N ASP A 335 -21.47 23.17 -12.19
CA ASP A 335 -20.63 22.62 -11.12
C ASP A 335 -19.62 23.66 -10.61
N ALA A 336 -19.85 24.95 -10.84
CA ALA A 336 -18.87 26.00 -10.51
C ALA A 336 -19.08 26.56 -9.09
N SER A 337 -18.06 26.43 -8.25
CA SER A 337 -18.03 26.93 -6.87
C SER A 337 -17.91 28.45 -6.79
N ASN A 338 -18.35 28.98 -5.66
CA ASN A 338 -17.94 30.31 -5.25
C ASN A 338 -16.48 30.24 -4.80
N ALA A 339 -15.58 30.81 -5.59
CA ALA A 339 -14.14 30.70 -5.38
C ALA A 339 -13.55 31.97 -4.77
N LEU A 340 -12.58 31.78 -3.88
CA LEU A 340 -11.59 32.78 -3.48
C LEU A 340 -10.24 32.39 -4.09
N ILE A 341 -9.72 33.20 -5.00
CA ILE A 341 -8.38 33.03 -5.59
C ILE A 341 -7.43 34.05 -4.97
N VAL A 342 -6.38 33.56 -4.31
CA VAL A 342 -5.52 34.38 -3.44
C VAL A 342 -4.30 34.99 -4.14
N ASP A 343 -3.95 34.54 -5.34
CA ASP A 343 -2.71 34.96 -6.01
C ASP A 343 -2.80 35.15 -7.53
N PHE A 344 -4.02 35.25 -8.08
CA PHE A 344 -4.24 35.43 -9.52
C PHE A 344 -3.40 36.57 -10.11
N SER A 345 -2.66 36.27 -11.17
CA SER A 345 -1.82 37.23 -11.89
C SER A 345 -1.89 37.05 -13.40
N GLY A 346 -2.75 37.83 -14.04
CA GLY A 346 -2.78 37.96 -15.49
C GLY A 346 -1.45 38.37 -16.14
N ALA A 347 -0.57 39.05 -15.39
CA ALA A 347 0.77 39.42 -15.86
C ALA A 347 1.74 38.23 -15.88
N LYS A 348 1.60 37.27 -14.96
CA LYS A 348 2.33 35.99 -15.00
C LYS A 348 1.82 35.07 -16.09
N GLY A 349 0.54 35.19 -16.43
CA GLY A 349 -0.12 34.45 -17.50
C GLY A 349 -1.25 33.55 -17.01
N ASP A 350 -1.74 33.76 -15.79
CA ASP A 350 -2.87 33.04 -15.23
C ASP A 350 -4.16 33.37 -15.98
N SER A 351 -5.06 32.39 -16.09
CA SER A 351 -6.32 32.56 -16.80
C SER A 351 -7.52 31.96 -16.05
N LEU A 352 -8.69 32.57 -16.29
CA LEU A 352 -9.99 32.03 -15.90
C LEU A 352 -10.59 31.28 -17.09
N ASN A 353 -10.77 29.97 -16.98
CA ASN A 353 -11.40 29.16 -18.02
C ASN A 353 -12.88 28.91 -17.68
N LEU A 354 -13.80 29.40 -18.52
CA LEU A 354 -15.25 29.34 -18.27
C LEU A 354 -15.91 28.22 -19.10
N LYS A 355 -15.55 26.97 -18.79
CA LYS A 355 -15.97 25.80 -19.56
C LYS A 355 -17.48 25.56 -19.48
N GLY A 356 -18.11 25.35 -20.64
CA GLY A 356 -19.56 25.07 -20.73
C GLY A 356 -20.45 26.32 -20.65
N PHE A 357 -19.88 27.49 -20.39
CA PHE A 357 -20.59 28.76 -20.57
C PHE A 357 -20.67 29.15 -22.05
N GLY A 358 -21.62 30.02 -22.39
CA GLY A 358 -21.82 30.48 -23.77
C GLY A 358 -20.69 31.40 -24.26
N SER A 359 -20.59 31.60 -25.57
CA SER A 359 -19.54 32.44 -26.18
C SER A 359 -19.57 33.91 -25.73
N SER A 360 -20.69 34.39 -25.18
CA SER A 360 -20.84 35.73 -24.61
C SER A 360 -20.39 35.83 -23.14
N GLU A 361 -20.06 34.73 -22.48
CA GLU A 361 -19.83 34.71 -21.02
C GLU A 361 -18.70 35.63 -20.61
N VAL A 362 -17.57 35.61 -21.30
CA VAL A 362 -16.45 36.50 -21.00
C VAL A 362 -16.88 37.98 -21.07
N SER A 363 -17.73 38.33 -22.03
CA SER A 363 -18.24 39.70 -22.16
C SER A 363 -19.25 40.04 -21.06
N TYR A 364 -20.03 39.06 -20.59
CA TYR A 364 -20.92 39.21 -19.44
C TYR A 364 -20.13 39.40 -18.15
N ALA A 365 -19.18 38.51 -17.87
CA ALA A 365 -18.31 38.54 -16.69
C ALA A 365 -17.59 39.89 -16.55
N LEU A 366 -16.99 40.39 -17.64
CA LEU A 366 -16.31 41.70 -17.67
C LEU A 366 -17.24 42.90 -17.39
N GLN A 367 -18.53 42.81 -17.71
CA GLN A 367 -19.53 43.83 -17.37
C GLN A 367 -20.03 43.74 -15.92
N HIS A 368 -19.82 42.58 -15.27
CA HIS A 368 -20.30 42.27 -13.92
C HIS A 368 -19.14 42.05 -12.93
N VAL A 369 -18.01 42.72 -13.16
CA VAL A 369 -16.90 42.77 -12.18
C VAL A 369 -17.10 43.94 -11.23
N GLN A 370 -16.95 43.68 -9.93
CA GLN A 370 -16.93 44.69 -8.89
C GLN A 370 -15.51 44.78 -8.32
N TYR A 371 -14.84 45.91 -8.56
CA TYR A 371 -13.53 46.18 -7.98
C TYR A 371 -13.65 46.84 -6.61
N SER A 372 -12.69 46.51 -5.74
CA SER A 372 -12.56 47.03 -4.39
C SER A 372 -11.09 47.28 -4.08
N ALA A 373 -10.80 47.89 -2.92
CA ALA A 373 -9.42 48.09 -2.47
C ALA A 373 -8.66 46.77 -2.23
N THR A 374 -9.37 45.66 -2.03
CA THR A 374 -8.78 44.35 -1.69
C THR A 374 -8.79 43.36 -2.86
N GLY A 375 -9.34 43.73 -4.01
CA GLY A 375 -9.41 42.87 -5.19
C GLY A 375 -10.70 43.04 -6.00
N ALA A 376 -11.08 42.00 -6.74
CA ALA A 376 -12.21 42.00 -7.67
C ALA A 376 -13.18 40.85 -7.37
N VAL A 377 -14.48 41.06 -7.59
CA VAL A 377 -15.50 40.00 -7.59
C VAL A 377 -16.13 39.94 -8.98
N VAL A 378 -15.93 38.82 -9.68
CA VAL A 378 -16.55 38.53 -10.97
C VAL A 378 -17.83 37.73 -10.71
N THR A 379 -18.95 38.14 -11.30
CA THR A 379 -20.21 37.39 -11.25
C THR A 379 -20.52 36.82 -12.63
N LEU A 380 -20.66 35.49 -12.73
CA LEU A 380 -21.01 34.78 -13.95
C LEU A 380 -22.53 34.78 -14.20
N SER A 381 -22.96 34.40 -15.41
CA SER A 381 -24.37 34.45 -15.82
C SER A 381 -25.31 33.51 -15.06
N ASP A 382 -24.76 32.50 -14.37
CA ASP A 382 -25.49 31.61 -13.46
C ASP A 382 -25.43 32.06 -11.99
N ASN A 383 -24.86 33.23 -11.71
CA ASN A 383 -24.60 33.82 -10.40
C ASN A 383 -23.43 33.21 -9.61
N THR A 384 -22.62 32.32 -10.21
CA THR A 384 -21.35 31.92 -9.59
C THR A 384 -20.45 33.13 -9.38
N LYS A 385 -19.82 33.21 -8.21
CA LYS A 385 -18.93 34.33 -7.82
C LYS A 385 -17.48 33.89 -7.75
N ILE A 386 -16.62 34.62 -8.42
CA ILE A 386 -15.17 34.44 -8.37
C ILE A 386 -14.57 35.67 -7.70
N THR A 387 -14.03 35.51 -6.51
CA THR A 387 -13.35 36.56 -5.75
C THR A 387 -11.85 36.43 -5.99
N LEU A 388 -11.23 37.49 -6.51
CA LEU A 388 -9.80 37.56 -6.77
C LEU A 388 -9.18 38.57 -5.82
N THR A 389 -8.19 38.17 -5.03
CA THR A 389 -7.49 39.13 -4.16
C THR A 389 -6.45 39.91 -4.95
N ASN A 390 -6.23 41.18 -4.59
CA ASN A 390 -5.20 42.06 -5.18
C ASN A 390 -5.28 42.27 -6.71
N VAL A 391 -6.42 41.95 -7.33
CA VAL A 391 -6.68 42.21 -8.75
C VAL A 391 -7.43 43.54 -8.92
N THR A 392 -6.86 44.45 -9.70
CA THR A 392 -7.41 45.79 -9.94
C THR A 392 -7.98 45.98 -11.35
N ASP A 393 -7.68 45.08 -12.28
CA ASP A 393 -8.19 45.11 -13.63
C ASP A 393 -8.23 43.70 -14.24
N LEU A 394 -9.20 43.47 -15.12
CA LEU A 394 -9.41 42.24 -15.87
C LEU A 394 -9.77 42.60 -17.31
N THR A 395 -9.13 41.93 -18.24
CA THR A 395 -9.39 42.07 -19.68
C THR A 395 -9.74 40.72 -20.29
N LYS A 396 -10.13 40.72 -21.57
CA LYS A 396 -10.41 39.46 -22.29
C LYS A 396 -9.24 38.48 -22.31
N SER A 397 -7.99 38.94 -22.22
CA SER A 397 -6.82 38.04 -22.21
C SER A 397 -6.64 37.28 -20.90
N ASN A 398 -7.35 37.68 -19.84
CA ASN A 398 -7.37 36.95 -18.57
C ASN A 398 -8.34 35.77 -18.59
N PHE A 399 -9.06 35.58 -19.69
CA PHE A 399 -9.98 34.46 -19.89
C PHE A 399 -9.46 33.60 -21.04
N SER A 400 -9.53 32.28 -20.88
CA SER A 400 -9.02 31.29 -21.84
C SER A 400 -10.11 30.35 -22.33
#